data_AF-A0A533YLH1-F1
#
_entry.id   AF-A0A533YLH1-F1
#
_cell.length_a   1.000
_cell.length_b   1.000
_cell.length_c   1.000
_cell.angle_alpha   90.00
_cell.angle_beta   90.00
_cell.angle_gamma   90.00
#
_symmetry.space_group_name_H-M   'P 1'
#
loop_
_entity.id
_entity.type
_entity.pdbx_description
1 polymer ?
#
loop_
_entity_poly.entity_id
_entity_poly.type
_entity_poly.pdbx_seq_one_letter_code
_entity_poly.pdbx_strand_id
1 'polypeptide(L)'
;MQDFRTVAGAAAQQAGKIIADACGATYRVDYKQGAITNMVTDVDRRAEQAIVDILTAAFPDHRILAEEGGKGHGEDSPYRWIVDPLDGTTNFTHGFPAFCVSIGLEVEGRIVLGVVYDP
;
A
#
# COMPACT_ATOMS: atom_id res chain seq x y z
N MET A 1 6.09 20.13 -11.22
CA MET A 1 6.52 18.81 -10.71
C MET A 1 5.67 18.52 -9.48
N GLN A 2 4.90 17.42 -9.47
CA GLN A 2 4.07 17.09 -8.30
C GLN A 2 4.98 16.74 -7.12
N ASP A 3 4.64 17.22 -5.93
CA ASP A 3 5.39 16.97 -4.70
C ASP A 3 5.18 15.51 -4.23
N PHE A 4 6.28 14.76 -4.03
CA PHE A 4 6.23 13.34 -3.67
C PHE A 4 5.43 13.09 -2.38
N ARG A 5 5.63 13.94 -1.36
CA ARG A 5 4.94 13.81 -0.07
C ARG A 5 3.45 14.02 -0.22
N THR A 6 3.04 15.03 -0.99
CA THR A 6 1.63 15.34 -1.22
C THR A 6 0.91 14.19 -1.93
N VAL A 7 1.51 13.64 -3.00
CA VAL A 7 0.91 12.51 -3.74
C VAL A 7 0.85 11.25 -2.88
N ALA A 8 1.95 10.90 -2.20
CA ALA A 8 1.99 9.73 -1.32
C ALA A 8 1.01 9.86 -0.14
N GLY A 9 0.86 11.06 0.42
CA GLY A 9 -0.13 11.34 1.46
C GLY A 9 -1.57 11.13 0.96
N ALA A 10 -1.89 11.64 -0.23
CA ALA A 10 -3.21 11.43 -0.84
C ALA A 10 -3.48 9.95 -1.14
N ALA A 11 -2.47 9.21 -1.62
CA ALA A 11 -2.56 7.77 -1.84
C ALA A 11 -2.84 7.01 -0.54
N ALA A 12 -2.09 7.31 0.52
CA ALA A 12 -2.27 6.69 1.83
C ALA A 12 -3.67 6.97 2.42
N GLN A 13 -4.16 8.21 2.31
CA GLN A 13 -5.50 8.58 2.76
C GLN A 13 -6.60 7.84 1.98
N GLN A 14 -6.45 7.69 0.67
CA GLN A 14 -7.42 6.99 -0.16
C GLN A 14 -7.48 5.49 0.18
N ALA A 15 -6.33 4.85 0.37
CA ALA A 15 -6.27 3.46 0.84
C ALA A 15 -6.85 3.32 2.26
N GLY A 16 -6.49 4.22 3.16
CA GLY A 16 -7.01 4.25 4.53
C GLY A 16 -8.53 4.34 4.58
N LYS A 17 -9.15 5.14 3.70
CA LYS A 17 -10.61 5.19 3.58
C LYS A 17 -11.21 3.84 3.18
N ILE A 18 -10.61 3.14 2.21
CA ILE A 18 -11.07 1.81 1.78
C ILE A 18 -11.03 0.82 2.95
N ILE A 19 -9.97 0.87 3.75
CA ILE A 19 -9.75 0.00 4.91
C ILE A 19 -10.77 0.34 6.02
N ALA A 20 -10.92 1.62 6.35
CA ALA A 20 -11.87 2.08 7.36
C ALA A 20 -13.32 1.71 6.99
N ASP A 21 -13.72 1.90 5.73
CA ASP A 21 -15.05 1.54 5.23
C ASP A 21 -15.31 0.02 5.27
N ALA A 22 -14.25 -0.80 5.25
CA ALA A 22 -14.34 -2.25 5.34
C ALA A 22 -14.25 -2.77 6.79
N CYS A 23 -13.83 -1.94 7.74
CA CYS A 23 -13.73 -2.31 9.15
C CYS A 23 -15.13 -2.62 9.70
N GLY A 24 -15.31 -3.83 10.26
CA GLY A 24 -16.62 -4.30 10.75
C GLY A 24 -17.58 -4.80 9.67
N ALA A 25 -17.18 -4.80 8.40
CA ALA A 25 -17.92 -5.44 7.31
C ALA A 25 -17.48 -6.90 7.08
N THR A 26 -18.22 -7.63 6.24
CA THR A 26 -17.79 -8.96 5.77
C THR A 26 -16.83 -8.82 4.60
N TYR A 27 -15.63 -9.37 4.73
CA TYR A 27 -14.61 -9.43 3.67
C TYR A 27 -14.13 -10.88 3.49
N ARG A 28 -13.44 -11.14 2.38
CA ARG A 28 -12.80 -12.43 2.10
C ARG A 28 -11.40 -12.43 2.66
N VAL A 29 -11.04 -13.51 3.34
CA VAL A 29 -9.69 -13.77 3.84
C VAL A 29 -9.11 -14.91 3.03
N ASP A 30 -7.95 -14.67 2.43
CA ASP A 30 -7.09 -15.67 1.84
C ASP A 30 -5.80 -15.81 2.66
N TYR A 31 -5.03 -16.86 2.40
CA TYR A 31 -3.74 -17.11 3.05
C TYR A 31 -2.62 -17.19 2.02
N LYS A 32 -1.67 -16.27 2.08
CA LYS A 32 -0.49 -16.32 1.23
C LYS A 32 0.35 -17.55 1.59
N GLN A 33 0.80 -18.27 0.56
CA GLN A 33 1.64 -19.46 0.70
C GLN A 33 1.04 -20.57 1.60
N GLY A 34 -0.29 -20.55 1.83
CA GLY A 34 -0.98 -21.52 2.68
C GLY A 34 -0.67 -21.41 4.18
N ALA A 35 -0.01 -20.34 4.63
CA ALA A 35 0.32 -20.14 6.03
C ALA A 35 -0.78 -19.33 6.74
N ILE A 36 -1.33 -19.86 7.85
CA ILE A 36 -2.38 -19.20 8.65
C ILE A 36 -1.90 -17.82 9.16
N THR A 37 -0.60 -17.66 9.37
CA THR A 37 0.02 -16.42 9.85
C THR A 37 0.21 -15.37 8.75
N ASN A 38 -0.05 -15.68 7.49
CA ASN A 38 0.13 -14.78 6.36
C ASN A 38 -1.20 -14.55 5.66
N MET A 39 -2.05 -13.76 6.31
CA MET A 39 -3.40 -13.45 5.84
C MET A 39 -3.35 -12.30 4.83
N VAL A 40 -4.23 -12.34 3.84
CA VAL A 40 -4.50 -11.22 2.93
C VAL A 40 -5.99 -11.16 2.70
N THR A 41 -6.57 -9.97 2.67
CA THR A 41 -7.99 -9.80 2.39
C THR A 41 -8.23 -9.18 1.01
N ASP A 42 -9.47 -9.20 0.53
CA ASP A 42 -9.82 -8.40 -0.65
C ASP A 42 -9.69 -6.89 -0.41
N VAL A 43 -9.65 -6.46 0.85
CA VAL A 43 -9.41 -5.06 1.25
C VAL A 43 -7.96 -4.67 0.99
N ASP A 44 -6.99 -5.51 1.37
CA ASP A 44 -5.55 -5.29 1.10
C ASP A 44 -5.32 -5.05 -0.40
N ARG A 45 -5.91 -5.89 -1.26
CA ARG A 45 -5.77 -5.78 -2.73
C ARG A 45 -6.41 -4.51 -3.28
N ARG A 46 -7.57 -4.10 -2.77
CA ARG A 46 -8.25 -2.86 -3.18
C ARG A 46 -7.47 -1.62 -2.75
N ALA A 47 -6.90 -1.66 -1.55
CA ALA A 47 -6.04 -0.60 -1.03
C ALA A 47 -4.74 -0.49 -1.84
N GLU A 48 -4.09 -1.62 -2.15
CA GLU A 48 -2.89 -1.65 -3.00
C GLU A 48 -3.18 -1.05 -4.39
N GLN A 49 -4.24 -1.50 -5.05
CA GLN A 49 -4.61 -1.00 -6.37
C GLN A 49 -4.84 0.53 -6.34
N ALA A 50 -5.51 1.05 -5.32
CA ALA A 50 -5.74 2.49 -5.21
C ALA A 50 -4.42 3.28 -5.06
N ILE A 51 -3.46 2.76 -4.29
CA ILE A 51 -2.13 3.38 -4.14
C ILE A 51 -1.38 3.33 -5.47
N VAL A 52 -1.34 2.17 -6.11
CA VAL A 52 -0.66 1.96 -7.39
C VAL A 52 -1.22 2.91 -8.46
N ASP A 53 -2.55 3.00 -8.60
CA ASP A 53 -3.19 3.86 -9.59
C ASP A 53 -2.80 5.34 -9.41
N ILE A 54 -2.80 5.83 -8.16
CA ILE A 54 -2.43 7.23 -7.85
C ILE A 54 -0.95 7.47 -8.13
N LEU A 55 -0.06 6.57 -7.69
CA LEU A 55 1.38 6.72 -7.89
C LEU A 55 1.77 6.61 -9.36
N THR A 56 1.21 5.67 -10.11
CA THR A 56 1.46 5.50 -11.54
C THR A 56 0.92 6.68 -12.36
N ALA A 57 -0.24 7.23 -11.99
CA ALA A 57 -0.78 8.41 -12.68
C ALA A 57 0.09 9.67 -12.47
N ALA A 58 0.65 9.85 -11.27
CA ALA A 58 1.50 10.98 -10.95
C ALA A 58 2.95 10.81 -11.43
N PHE A 59 3.46 9.57 -11.39
CA PHE A 59 4.85 9.21 -11.62
C PHE A 59 4.96 7.97 -12.53
N PRO A 60 4.60 8.08 -13.82
CA PRO A 60 4.50 6.93 -14.73
C PRO A 60 5.84 6.21 -14.96
N ASP A 61 6.97 6.89 -14.76
CA ASP A 61 8.32 6.33 -14.94
C ASP A 61 8.92 5.77 -13.64
N HIS A 62 8.20 5.81 -12.51
CA HIS A 62 8.69 5.28 -11.24
C HIS A 62 8.37 3.79 -11.10
N ARG A 63 9.30 3.05 -10.49
CA ARG A 63 9.04 1.67 -10.09
C ARG A 63 8.13 1.62 -8.88
N ILE A 64 7.35 0.56 -8.80
CA ILE A 64 6.57 0.22 -7.61
C ILE A 64 6.93 -1.21 -7.21
N LEU A 65 7.18 -1.39 -5.91
CA LEU A 65 7.32 -2.66 -5.22
C LEU A 65 6.17 -2.74 -4.22
N ALA A 66 5.13 -3.47 -4.59
CA ALA A 66 3.97 -3.71 -3.74
C ALA A 66 3.90 -5.18 -3.31
N GLU A 67 3.28 -5.45 -2.16
CA GLU A 67 3.30 -6.75 -1.49
C GLU A 67 2.45 -7.81 -2.21
N GLU A 68 1.36 -7.41 -2.88
CA GLU A 68 0.36 -8.32 -3.47
C GLU A 68 0.47 -8.51 -4.99
N GLY A 69 1.09 -7.57 -5.71
CA GLY A 69 1.31 -7.76 -7.14
C GLY A 69 1.67 -6.50 -7.91
N GLY A 70 2.97 -6.25 -8.06
CA GLY A 70 3.43 -5.41 -9.16
C GLY A 70 4.90 -5.09 -9.11
N LYS A 71 5.66 -5.48 -10.14
CA LYS A 71 6.88 -4.78 -10.54
C LYS A 71 6.44 -3.67 -11.50
N GLY A 72 6.28 -2.44 -10.99
CA GLY A 72 5.94 -1.28 -11.83
C GLY A 72 7.00 -1.02 -12.91
N HIS A 73 6.55 -0.50 -14.05
CA HIS A 73 7.34 -0.24 -15.27
C HIS A 73 8.57 0.63 -15.02
N GLY A 74 9.63 0.40 -15.82
CA GLY A 74 10.91 1.11 -15.75
C GLY A 74 11.96 0.33 -14.96
N GLU A 75 12.48 -0.78 -15.52
CA GLU A 75 13.53 -1.59 -14.86
C GLU A 75 14.73 -0.74 -14.40
N ASP A 76 15.02 0.35 -15.12
CA ASP A 76 16.14 1.26 -14.89
C ASP A 76 15.77 2.59 -14.18
N SER A 77 14.56 2.73 -13.63
CA SER A 77 14.19 3.95 -12.90
C SER A 77 14.99 4.08 -11.59
N PRO A 78 15.60 5.25 -11.31
CA PRO A 78 16.26 5.49 -10.02
C PRO A 78 15.24 5.65 -8.88
N TYR A 79 13.95 5.81 -9.18
CA TYR A 79 12.87 5.98 -8.22
C TYR A 79 12.10 4.67 -8.01
N ARG A 80 11.91 4.28 -6.75
CA ARG A 80 11.13 3.11 -6.36
C ARG A 80 10.22 3.41 -5.18
N TRP A 81 8.92 3.24 -5.39
CA TRP A 81 7.93 3.24 -4.32
C TRP A 81 7.84 1.85 -3.69
N ILE A 82 7.74 1.79 -2.36
CA ILE A 82 7.61 0.57 -1.56
C ILE A 82 6.28 0.72 -0.82
N VAL A 83 5.36 -0.21 -1.04
CA VAL A 83 3.97 -0.08 -0.58
C VAL A 83 3.58 -1.29 0.25
N ASP A 84 3.10 -1.03 1.46
CA ASP A 84 2.32 -1.94 2.28
C ASP A 84 0.92 -1.32 2.44
N PRO A 85 -0.10 -1.87 1.76
CA PRO A 85 -1.44 -1.30 1.75
C PRO A 85 -2.16 -1.45 3.09
N LEU A 86 -1.80 -2.43 3.92
CA LEU A 86 -2.43 -2.72 5.20
C LEU A 86 -1.45 -3.45 6.13
N ASP A 87 -0.59 -2.68 6.80
CA ASP A 87 0.26 -3.23 7.85
C ASP A 87 -0.60 -3.57 9.06
N GLY A 88 -0.53 -4.82 9.51
CA GLY A 88 -1.38 -5.35 10.57
C GLY A 88 -2.65 -6.05 10.07
N THR A 89 -2.61 -6.74 8.92
CA THR A 89 -3.74 -7.55 8.41
C THR A 89 -4.33 -8.48 9.47
N THR A 90 -3.52 -9.07 10.36
CA THR A 90 -4.03 -9.86 11.50
C THR A 90 -4.88 -9.04 12.46
N ASN A 91 -4.44 -7.83 12.81
CA ASN A 91 -5.23 -6.95 13.69
C ASN A 91 -6.54 -6.57 13.01
N PHE A 92 -6.48 -6.20 11.72
CA PHE A 92 -7.67 -5.89 10.92
C PHE A 92 -8.65 -7.07 10.85
N THR A 93 -8.17 -8.29 10.57
CA THR A 93 -9.02 -9.48 10.44
C THR A 93 -9.71 -9.86 11.75
N HIS A 94 -9.11 -9.50 12.88
CA HIS A 94 -9.67 -9.70 14.22
C HIS A 94 -10.43 -8.48 14.76
N GLY A 95 -10.59 -7.41 13.98
CA GLY A 95 -11.28 -6.19 14.40
C GLY A 95 -10.53 -5.38 15.47
N PHE A 96 -9.24 -5.62 15.63
CA PHE A 96 -8.39 -4.83 16.52
C PHE A 96 -7.94 -3.55 15.78
N PRO A 97 -8.24 -2.34 16.29
CA PRO A 97 -8.03 -1.08 15.58
C PRO A 97 -6.58 -0.61 15.69
N ALA A 98 -5.64 -1.44 15.23
CA ALA A 98 -4.22 -1.11 15.17
C ALA A 98 -3.64 -1.65 13.87
N PHE A 99 -3.78 -0.87 12.81
CA PHE A 99 -3.30 -1.15 11.46
C PHE A 99 -3.06 0.17 10.74
N CYS A 100 -2.22 0.18 9.71
CA CYS A 100 -1.91 1.41 8.99
C CYS A 100 -1.62 1.15 7.51
N VAL A 101 -1.58 2.23 6.72
CA VAL A 101 -1.02 2.22 5.37
C VAL A 101 0.41 2.74 5.44
N SER A 102 1.36 2.05 4.78
CA SER A 102 2.77 2.46 4.73
C SER A 102 3.27 2.61 3.29
N ILE A 103 3.85 3.76 2.98
CA ILE A 103 4.41 4.09 1.66
C ILE A 103 5.80 4.70 1.83
N GLY A 104 6.81 4.05 1.26
CA GLY A 104 8.19 4.56 1.17
C GLY A 104 8.56 4.98 -0.25
N LEU A 105 9.42 5.99 -0.37
CA LEU A 105 10.11 6.31 -1.63
C LEU A 105 11.61 6.11 -1.44
N GLU A 106 12.18 5.30 -2.32
CA GLU A 106 13.60 5.11 -2.50
C GLU A 106 14.07 5.83 -3.77
N VAL A 107 15.22 6.51 -3.69
CA VAL A 107 15.92 7.12 -4.81
C VAL A 107 17.37 6.65 -4.80
N GLU A 108 17.80 5.99 -5.88
CA GLU A 108 19.15 5.44 -6.03
C GLU A 108 19.58 4.56 -4.83
N GLY A 109 18.65 3.73 -4.32
CA GLY A 109 18.90 2.83 -3.20
C GLY A 109 18.87 3.50 -1.81
N ARG A 110 18.46 4.77 -1.71
CA ARG A 110 18.31 5.49 -0.44
C ARG A 110 16.86 5.88 -0.20
N ILE A 111 16.36 5.60 1.00
CA ILE A 111 15.02 6.05 1.41
C ILE A 111 15.04 7.58 1.61
N VAL A 112 14.17 8.29 0.90
CA VAL A 112 14.07 9.76 0.94
C VAL A 112 12.73 10.26 1.50
N LEU A 113 11.70 9.40 1.55
CA LEU A 113 10.39 9.71 2.10
C LEU A 113 9.77 8.45 2.69
N GLY A 114 9.04 8.63 3.79
CA GLY A 114 8.13 7.64 4.35
C GLY A 114 6.81 8.32 4.75
N VAL A 115 5.70 7.65 4.47
CA VAL A 115 4.35 8.04 4.86
C VAL A 115 3.72 6.86 5.58
N VAL A 116 3.22 7.12 6.78
CA VAL A 116 2.41 6.17 7.56
C VAL A 116 1.08 6.86 7.85
N TYR A 117 -0.02 6.17 7.58
CA TYR A 117 -1.37 6.67 7.81
C TYR A 117 -2.17 5.68 8.64
N ASP A 118 -2.59 6.11 9.83
CA ASP A 118 -3.50 5.41 10.72
C ASP A 118 -4.94 5.89 10.41
N PRO A 119 -5.79 5.04 9.80
CA PRO A 119 -7.08 5.42 9.23
C PRO A 119 -8.24 5.62 10.23
#